data_AF-A0A3E0H2V1-F1
#
_entry.id   AF-A0A3E0H2V1-F1
#
_cell.length_a   1.000
_cell.length_b   1.000
_cell.length_c   1.000
_cell.angle_alpha   90.00
_cell.angle_beta   90.00
_cell.angle_gamma   90.00
#
_symmetry.space_group_name_H-M   'P 1'
#
loop_
_entity.id
_entity.type
_entity.pdbx_description
1 polymer ?
#
loop_
_entity_poly.entity_id
_entity_poly.type
_entity_poly.pdbx_seq_one_letter_code
_entity_poly.pdbx_strand_id
1 'polypeptide(L)'
;MTVGDTYEVKNTSMTGSAIGSGNVVSFNSSVNPLLDALVDQRDALLRDAPGSGRDEVRERLDAIEAQLRASRPDKEVVRGAWQRIAAVVGVLSEPVMEITKLIATFLA
;
A
#
# COMPACT_ATOMS: atom_id res chain seq x y z
N MET A 1 25.81 50.18 22.29
CA MET A 1 26.57 49.59 21.17
C MET A 1 27.47 48.51 21.74
N THR A 2 27.43 47.23 21.36
CA THR A 2 26.63 46.51 20.36
C THR A 2 26.68 45.03 20.74
N VAL A 3 25.60 44.33 20.42
CA VAL A 3 25.30 42.90 20.59
C VAL A 3 26.42 41.99 20.07
N GLY A 4 26.83 41.01 20.88
CA GLY A 4 27.72 39.92 20.48
C GLY A 4 26.90 38.66 20.20
N ASP A 5 26.52 38.49 18.93
CA ASP A 5 25.77 37.35 18.41
C ASP A 5 26.74 36.49 17.59
N THR A 6 27.18 35.33 18.10
CA THR A 6 27.65 34.21 17.26
C THR A 6 27.62 32.91 18.06
N TYR A 7 26.53 32.16 17.94
CA TYR A 7 26.50 30.75 18.33
C TYR A 7 27.11 29.92 17.20
N GLU A 8 28.41 29.63 17.28
CA GLU A 8 29.02 28.57 16.46
C GLU A 8 28.71 27.20 17.08
N VAL A 9 27.83 26.46 16.41
CA VAL A 9 27.56 25.05 16.70
C VAL A 9 28.80 24.25 16.30
N LYS A 10 29.66 23.96 17.27
CA LYS A 10 30.76 23.01 17.13
C LYS A 10 30.20 21.61 16.89
N ASN A 11 30.48 21.15 15.67
CA ASN A 11 30.49 19.78 15.20
C ASN A 11 30.78 18.78 16.34
N THR A 12 29.70 18.24 16.93
CA THR A 12 29.78 17.21 17.97
C THR A 12 29.62 15.86 17.30
N SER A 13 30.75 15.30 16.88
CA SER A 13 30.87 13.89 16.52
C SER A 13 30.68 13.06 17.80
N MET A 14 29.44 12.68 18.10
CA MET A 14 29.14 11.70 19.15
C MET A 14 29.29 10.29 18.60
N THR A 15 30.39 9.68 19.01
CA THR A 15 30.72 8.27 18.91
C THR A 15 29.73 7.42 19.70
N GLY A 16 29.20 6.39 19.04
CA GLY A 16 28.84 5.08 19.61
C GLY A 16 28.10 5.06 20.95
N SER A 17 26.78 4.97 20.91
CA SER A 17 26.01 4.30 21.95
C SER A 17 24.88 3.51 21.31
N ALA A 18 24.88 2.22 21.63
CA ALA A 18 23.94 1.23 21.15
C ALA A 18 22.49 1.67 21.40
N ILE A 19 21.77 1.94 20.33
CA ILE A 19 20.35 1.67 20.28
C ILE A 19 20.26 0.54 19.29
N GLY A 20 19.88 -0.63 19.81
CA GLY A 20 19.88 -1.88 19.07
C GLY A 20 19.22 -1.71 17.72
N SER A 21 19.60 -2.58 16.79
CA SER A 21 18.81 -2.96 15.64
C SER A 21 17.44 -3.47 16.10
N GLY A 22 16.61 -2.59 16.66
CA GLY A 22 15.21 -2.62 16.34
C GLY A 22 15.20 -2.48 14.84
N ASN A 23 14.87 -3.57 14.16
CA ASN A 23 14.11 -3.49 12.94
C ASN A 23 12.96 -2.52 13.23
N VAL A 24 13.20 -1.22 13.09
CA VAL A 24 12.17 -0.28 12.71
C VAL A 24 11.95 -0.67 11.27
N VAL A 25 11.20 -1.77 11.09
CA VAL A 25 10.54 -2.09 9.84
C VAL A 25 9.95 -0.76 9.42
N SER A 26 10.46 -0.21 8.34
CA SER A 26 9.99 1.06 7.81
C SER A 26 8.55 0.85 7.38
N PHE A 27 7.64 0.92 8.35
CA PHE A 27 6.20 0.78 8.17
C PHE A 27 5.59 2.08 7.63
N ASN A 28 6.41 3.06 7.23
CA ASN A 28 5.92 4.43 7.07
C ASN A 28 6.64 5.32 6.04
N SER A 29 7.21 4.76 4.96
CA SER A 29 7.64 5.55 3.78
C SER A 29 6.92 5.13 2.50
N SER A 30 6.09 4.10 2.58
CA SER A 30 5.40 3.47 1.46
C SER A 30 4.12 2.87 2.04
N VAL A 31 3.10 3.71 2.23
CA VAL A 31 1.73 3.18 2.27
C VAL A 31 1.60 2.33 1.00
N ASN A 32 1.17 1.09 1.20
CA ASN A 32 1.40 -0.04 0.31
C ASN A 32 1.15 0.32 -1.18
N PRO A 33 2.11 0.19 -2.11
CA PRO A 33 1.91 0.55 -3.53
C PRO A 33 0.69 -0.17 -4.15
N LEU A 34 0.32 -1.32 -3.58
CA LEU A 34 -0.93 -2.02 -3.90
C LEU A 34 -2.18 -1.26 -3.43
N LEU A 35 -2.18 -0.69 -2.22
CA LEU A 35 -3.30 0.10 -1.70
C LEU A 35 -3.50 1.37 -2.51
N ASP A 36 -2.41 2.07 -2.85
CA ASP A 36 -2.48 3.28 -3.67
C ASP A 36 -3.01 2.97 -5.08
N ALA A 37 -2.47 1.92 -5.73
CA ALA A 37 -2.97 1.49 -7.04
C ALA A 37 -4.43 1.04 -7.01
N LEU A 38 -4.89 0.39 -5.93
CA LEU A 38 -6.29 0.00 -5.78
C LEU A 38 -7.21 1.21 -5.65
N VAL A 39 -6.81 2.24 -4.89
CA VAL A 39 -7.59 3.48 -4.74
C VAL A 39 -7.66 4.23 -6.07
N ASP A 40 -6.53 4.37 -6.77
CA ASP A 40 -6.45 5.09 -8.04
C ASP A 40 -7.24 4.40 -9.17
N GLN A 41 -7.26 3.06 -9.18
CA GLN A 41 -7.93 2.29 -10.23
C GLN A 41 -9.34 1.80 -9.85
N ARG A 42 -9.83 2.11 -8.64
CA ARG A 42 -11.15 1.70 -8.14
C ARG A 42 -12.27 2.05 -9.10
N ASP A 43 -12.30 3.30 -9.57
CA ASP A 43 -13.35 3.76 -10.49
C ASP A 43 -13.22 3.11 -11.88
N ALA A 44 -11.99 2.81 -12.33
CA ALA A 44 -11.77 2.08 -13.57
C ALA A 44 -12.30 0.64 -13.47
N LEU A 45 -11.96 -0.07 -12.39
CA LEU A 45 -12.45 -1.44 -12.15
C LEU A 45 -13.98 -1.50 -12.02
N LEU A 46 -14.59 -0.53 -11.34
CA LEU A 46 -16.05 -0.49 -11.20
C LEU A 46 -16.74 -0.14 -12.52
N ARG A 47 -16.14 0.72 -13.35
CA ARG A 47 -16.65 1.04 -14.69
C ARG A 47 -16.55 -0.15 -15.63
N ASP A 48 -15.45 -0.88 -15.58
CA ASP A 48 -15.19 -2.07 -16.42
C ASP A 48 -16.03 -3.28 -15.96
N ALA A 49 -16.40 -3.34 -14.69
CA ALA A 49 -17.28 -4.38 -14.17
C ALA A 49 -18.69 -4.32 -14.82
N PRO A 50 -19.27 -5.47 -15.22
CA PRO A 50 -20.65 -5.54 -15.67
C PRO A 50 -21.60 -5.09 -14.57
N GLY A 51 -22.73 -4.49 -14.93
CA GLY A 51 -23.67 -3.90 -13.96
C GLY A 51 -24.12 -4.87 -12.85
N SER A 52 -24.30 -6.15 -13.16
CA SER A 52 -24.66 -7.21 -12.20
C SER A 52 -23.51 -7.63 -11.26
N GLY A 53 -22.26 -7.31 -11.58
CA GLY A 53 -21.07 -7.67 -10.79
C GLY A 53 -20.40 -6.47 -10.12
N ARG A 54 -20.88 -5.24 -10.38
CA ARG A 54 -20.27 -4.00 -9.87
C ARG A 54 -20.31 -3.90 -8.34
N ASP A 55 -21.40 -4.35 -7.71
CA ASP A 55 -21.51 -4.36 -6.25
C ASP A 55 -20.59 -5.42 -5.62
N GLU A 56 -20.45 -6.61 -6.23
CA GLU A 56 -19.49 -7.61 -5.79
C GLU A 56 -18.05 -7.08 -5.92
N VAL A 57 -17.70 -6.46 -7.04
CA VAL A 57 -16.36 -5.85 -7.23
C VAL A 57 -16.11 -4.79 -6.16
N ARG A 58 -17.09 -3.94 -5.84
CA ARG A 58 -16.97 -2.94 -4.78
C ARG A 58 -16.70 -3.57 -3.42
N GLU A 59 -17.51 -4.55 -3.02
CA GLU A 59 -17.38 -5.26 -1.74
C GLU A 59 -16.00 -5.94 -1.62
N ARG A 60 -15.52 -6.56 -2.70
CA ARG A 60 -14.22 -7.24 -2.72
C ARG A 60 -13.06 -6.25 -2.68
N LEU A 61 -13.16 -5.11 -3.37
CA LEU A 61 -12.15 -4.04 -3.28
C LEU A 61 -12.08 -3.49 -1.86
N ASP A 62 -13.21 -3.24 -1.21
CA ASP A 62 -13.27 -2.78 0.17
C ASP A 62 -12.64 -3.81 1.14
N ALA A 63 -12.89 -5.10 0.91
CA ALA A 63 -12.27 -6.17 1.69
C ALA A 63 -10.74 -6.20 1.54
N ILE A 64 -10.22 -6.05 0.32
CA ILE A 64 -8.77 -5.98 0.08
C ILE A 64 -8.18 -4.75 0.76
N GLU A 65 -8.79 -3.58 0.59
CA GLU A 65 -8.33 -2.35 1.24
C GLU A 65 -8.31 -2.46 2.77
N ALA A 66 -9.33 -3.06 3.37
CA ALA A 66 -9.39 -3.30 4.80
C ALA A 66 -8.25 -4.23 5.27
N GLN A 67 -7.94 -5.28 4.51
CA GLN A 67 -6.79 -6.15 4.80
C GLN A 67 -5.47 -5.39 4.69
N LEU A 68 -5.26 -4.61 3.62
CA LEU A 68 -4.01 -3.87 3.42
C LEU A 68 -3.78 -2.76 4.45
N ARG A 69 -4.86 -2.21 5.05
CA ARG A 69 -4.78 -1.27 6.17
C ARG A 69 -4.63 -1.96 7.53
N ALA A 70 -4.85 -3.27 7.63
CA ALA A 70 -4.68 -4.02 8.86
C ALA A 70 -3.20 -4.21 9.21
N SER A 71 -2.88 -4.24 10.52
CA SER A 71 -1.50 -4.47 10.99
C SER A 71 -0.96 -5.87 10.66
N ARG A 72 -1.86 -6.83 10.38
CA ARG A 72 -1.56 -8.20 9.95
C ARG A 72 -2.53 -8.59 8.84
N PRO A 73 -2.24 -8.26 7.57
CA PRO A 73 -3.11 -8.62 6.46
C PRO A 73 -3.16 -10.12 6.26
N ASP A 74 -4.37 -10.66 6.03
CA ASP A 74 -4.55 -12.03 5.61
C ASP A 74 -4.37 -12.14 4.08
N LYS A 75 -3.26 -12.76 3.68
CA LYS A 75 -2.87 -12.95 2.27
C LYS A 75 -3.88 -13.82 1.49
N GLU A 76 -4.53 -14.79 2.12
CA GLU A 76 -5.51 -15.65 1.45
C GLU A 76 -6.82 -14.91 1.20
N VAL A 77 -7.23 -14.03 2.13
CA VAL A 77 -8.38 -13.14 1.93
C VAL A 77 -8.13 -12.18 0.76
N VAL A 78 -6.95 -11.56 0.70
CA VAL A 78 -6.56 -10.66 -0.41
C VAL A 78 -6.55 -11.42 -1.75
N ARG A 79 -5.92 -12.59 -1.80
CA ARG A 79 -5.89 -13.43 -3.00
C ARG A 79 -7.29 -13.82 -3.46
N GLY A 80 -8.12 -14.34 -2.55
CA GLY A 80 -9.46 -14.82 -2.87
C GLY A 80 -10.38 -13.69 -3.34
N ALA A 81 -10.31 -12.51 -2.71
CA ALA A 81 -11.06 -11.34 -3.13
C ALA A 81 -10.62 -10.86 -4.53
N TRP A 82 -9.32 -10.85 -4.80
CA TRP A 82 -8.80 -10.45 -6.11
C TRP A 82 -9.19 -11.39 -7.25
N GLN A 83 -9.12 -12.70 -7.01
CA GLN A 83 -9.54 -13.70 -8.00
C GLN A 83 -11.00 -13.51 -8.42
N ARG A 84 -11.87 -13.11 -7.49
CA ARG A 84 -13.27 -12.78 -7.80
C ARG A 84 -13.40 -11.52 -8.64
N ILE A 85 -12.69 -10.45 -8.28
CA ILE A 85 -12.68 -9.20 -9.07
C ILE A 85 -12.21 -9.49 -10.50
N ALA A 86 -11.12 -10.24 -10.66
CA ALA A 86 -10.58 -10.61 -11.97
C ALA A 86 -11.55 -11.48 -12.80
N ALA A 87 -12.33 -12.36 -12.14
CA ALA A 87 -13.34 -13.17 -12.81
C ALA A 87 -14.55 -12.33 -13.29
N VAL A 88 -14.90 -11.25 -12.56
CA VAL A 88 -16.02 -10.37 -12.90
C VAL A 88 -15.65 -9.31 -13.93
N VAL A 89 -14.50 -8.64 -13.76
CA VAL A 89 -14.01 -7.56 -14.64
C VAL A 89 -13.36 -8.12 -15.92
N GLY A 90 -12.78 -9.32 -15.84
CA GLY A 90 -12.01 -9.92 -16.92
C GLY A 90 -10.52 -9.58 -16.82
N VAL A 91 -9.67 -10.58 -17.05
CA VAL A 91 -8.20 -10.51 -16.82
C VAL A 91 -7.45 -9.68 -17.88
N LEU A 92 -8.15 -9.25 -18.94
CA LEU A 92 -7.54 -8.60 -20.11
C LEU A 92 -7.45 -7.08 -20.02
N SER A 93 -8.02 -6.46 -18.98
CA SER A 93 -7.88 -5.02 -18.77
C SER A 93 -6.50 -4.68 -18.21
N GLU A 94 -5.83 -3.69 -18.82
CA GLU A 94 -4.57 -3.11 -18.33
C GLU A 94 -4.54 -2.83 -16.81
N PRO A 95 -5.58 -2.21 -16.20
CA PRO A 95 -5.63 -2.01 -14.75
C PRO A 95 -5.60 -3.33 -13.94
N VAL A 96 -6.29 -4.37 -14.42
CA VAL A 96 -6.30 -5.69 -13.76
C VAL A 96 -4.92 -6.32 -13.82
N MET A 97 -4.19 -6.19 -14.92
CA MET A 97 -2.83 -6.73 -15.03
C MET A 97 -1.84 -6.03 -14.09
N GLU A 98 -1.93 -4.70 -13.96
CA GLU A 98 -1.06 -3.92 -13.08
C GLU A 98 -1.27 -4.29 -11.61
N ILE A 99 -2.52 -4.30 -11.15
CA ILE A 99 -2.84 -4.67 -9.77
C ILE A 99 -2.51 -6.15 -9.50
N THR A 100 -2.71 -7.04 -10.48
CA THR A 100 -2.34 -8.46 -10.33
C THR A 100 -0.85 -8.62 -10.06
N LYS A 101 0.02 -7.82 -10.70
CA LYS A 101 1.47 -7.84 -10.42
C LYS A 101 1.77 -7.39 -8.99
N LEU A 102 1.15 -6.30 -8.56
CA LEU A 102 1.32 -5.78 -7.19
C LEU A 102 0.83 -6.77 -6.13
N ILE A 103 -0.28 -7.46 -6.39
CA ILE A 103 -0.78 -8.54 -5.53
C ILE A 103 0.18 -9.72 -5.52
N ALA A 104 0.73 -10.13 -6.66
CA ALA A 104 1.72 -11.20 -6.70
C ALA A 104 2.97 -10.86 -5.87
N THR A 105 3.47 -9.62 -5.94
CA THR A 105 4.56 -9.13 -5.10
C THR A 105 4.21 -9.11 -3.62
N PHE A 106 2.98 -8.71 -3.28
CA PHE A 106 2.49 -8.73 -1.89
C PHE A 106 2.35 -10.15 -1.32
N LEU A 107 1.95 -11.12 -2.16
CA LEU A 107 1.73 -12.51 -1.76
C LEU A 107 3.03 -13.31 -1.62
N ALA A 108 4.07 -12.97 -2.38
CA ALA A 108 5.42 -13.54 -2.26
C ALA A 108 5.99 -13.39 -0.83
#